data_AF-A0A392P1X7-F1
#
_entry.id   AF-A0A392P1X7-F1
#
_cell.length_a   1.000
_cell.length_b   1.000
_cell.length_c   1.000
_cell.angle_alpha   90.00
_cell.angle_beta   90.00
_cell.angle_gamma   90.00
#
_symmetry.space_group_name_H-M   'P 1'
#
loop_
_entity.id
_entity.type
_entity.pdbx_description
1 polymer ?
#
loop_
_entity_poly.entity_id
_entity_poly.type
_entity_poly.pdbx_seq_one_letter_code
_entity_poly.pdbx_strand_id
1 'polypeptide(L)'
;IDIWEERKVFGSRSQGLKDELMSKNPLPCSASNGKGSDSIKIVKRDAHSVRIKLAVGCLPEKILTAFHPVLDGHLDEEAALNKCNAGVHDVVKLLEDVDKTLAQ
;
A
#
# COMPACT_ATOMS: atom_id res chain seq x y z
N ILE A 1 -15.41 -15.67 -5.11
CA ILE A 1 -15.91 -16.39 -3.90
C ILE A 1 -15.86 -17.89 -4.11
N ASP A 2 -16.10 -18.35 -5.34
CA ASP A 2 -16.12 -19.77 -5.71
C ASP A 2 -14.88 -20.56 -5.26
N ILE A 3 -13.66 -20.01 -5.43
CA ILE A 3 -12.42 -20.65 -4.92
C ILE A 3 -12.43 -20.82 -3.39
N TRP A 4 -12.95 -19.82 -2.66
CA TRP A 4 -13.05 -19.87 -1.19
C TRP A 4 -14.13 -20.82 -0.70
N GLU A 5 -15.19 -21.03 -1.49
CA GLU A 5 -16.27 -21.99 -1.22
C GLU A 5 -15.82 -23.43 -1.49
N GLU A 6 -15.08 -23.66 -2.59
CA GLU A 6 -14.45 -24.94 -2.92
C GLU A 6 -13.48 -25.38 -1.82
N ARG A 7 -12.63 -24.44 -1.37
CA ARG A 7 -11.64 -24.70 -0.31
C ARG A 7 -12.18 -24.54 1.11
N LYS A 8 -13.48 -24.26 1.27
CA LYS A 8 -14.15 -24.09 2.57
C LYS A 8 -13.44 -23.10 3.52
N VAL A 9 -12.80 -22.07 2.98
CA VAL A 9 -11.97 -21.10 3.74
C VAL A 9 -12.76 -20.45 4.88
N PHE A 10 -14.06 -20.21 4.68
CA PHE A 10 -14.95 -19.56 5.65
C PHE A 10 -16.09 -20.47 6.13
N GLY A 11 -16.09 -21.75 5.75
CA GLY A 11 -17.17 -22.69 6.10
C GLY A 11 -18.56 -22.16 5.70
N SER A 12 -19.53 -22.26 6.61
CA SER A 12 -20.92 -21.78 6.39
C SER A 12 -21.04 -20.26 6.26
N ARG A 13 -19.99 -19.50 6.64
CA ARG A 13 -19.98 -18.03 6.52
C ARG A 13 -19.71 -17.55 5.10
N SER A 14 -19.29 -18.43 4.18
CA SER A 14 -19.05 -18.07 2.77
C SER A 14 -20.31 -17.60 2.05
N GLN A 15 -21.48 -18.13 2.43
CA GLN A 15 -22.76 -17.75 1.83
C GLN A 15 -23.14 -16.31 2.22
N GLY A 16 -22.99 -15.96 3.51
CA GLY A 16 -23.18 -14.58 3.98
C GLY A 16 -22.18 -13.60 3.34
N LEU A 17 -20.94 -14.03 3.13
CA LEU A 17 -19.93 -13.24 2.40
C LEU A 17 -20.32 -13.02 0.92
N LYS A 18 -20.89 -14.03 0.26
CA LYS A 18 -21.40 -13.92 -1.11
C LYS A 18 -22.55 -12.94 -1.20
N ASP A 19 -23.47 -13.03 -0.25
CA ASP A 19 -24.62 -12.15 -0.17
C ASP A 19 -24.16 -10.71 0.15
N GLU A 20 -23.14 -10.49 0.98
CA GLU A 20 -22.58 -9.16 1.26
C GLU A 20 -21.82 -8.56 0.06
N LEU A 21 -21.04 -9.37 -0.68
CA LEU A 21 -20.30 -8.89 -1.86
C LEU A 21 -21.21 -8.61 -3.06
N MET A 22 -22.25 -9.43 -3.25
CA MET A 22 -23.20 -9.30 -4.36
C MET A 22 -24.40 -8.42 -4.01
N SER A 23 -24.61 -8.10 -2.73
CA SER A 23 -25.60 -7.12 -2.32
C SER A 23 -25.23 -5.79 -2.94
N LYS A 24 -26.09 -5.34 -3.85
CA LYS A 24 -26.05 -4.03 -4.50
C LYS A 24 -26.25 -2.87 -3.53
N ASN A 25 -26.48 -3.14 -2.25
CA ASN A 25 -26.44 -2.12 -1.24
C ASN A 25 -24.98 -1.78 -1.01
N PRO A 26 -24.53 -0.53 -1.29
CA PRO A 26 -23.23 -0.11 -0.82
C PRO A 26 -23.19 -0.45 0.67
N LEU A 27 -22.15 -1.17 1.10
CA LEU A 27 -21.88 -1.38 2.52
C LEU A 27 -22.20 -0.05 3.19
N PRO A 28 -23.11 0.01 4.18
CA PRO A 28 -23.20 1.20 4.97
C PRO A 28 -21.78 1.36 5.51
N CYS A 29 -21.05 2.34 4.96
CA CYS A 29 -20.03 3.02 5.72
C CYS A 29 -20.78 3.30 7.00
N SER A 30 -20.43 2.58 8.07
CA SER A 30 -21.03 2.74 9.37
C SER A 30 -20.64 4.14 9.80
N ALA A 31 -21.35 5.11 9.24
CA ALA A 31 -21.24 6.51 9.51
C ALA A 31 -21.73 6.59 10.94
N SER A 32 -20.80 6.90 11.83
CA SER A 32 -21.16 7.49 13.11
C SER A 32 -22.19 8.57 12.81
N ASN A 33 -23.38 8.37 13.40
CA ASN A 33 -24.58 9.18 13.26
C ASN A 33 -24.28 10.66 12.95
N GLY A 34 -24.59 11.11 11.74
CA GLY A 34 -24.26 12.46 11.32
C GLY A 34 -24.60 12.79 9.88
N LYS A 35 -25.89 12.76 9.53
CA LYS A 35 -26.52 13.76 8.65
C LYS A 35 -25.70 14.24 7.42
N GLY A 36 -25.60 13.38 6.41
CA GLY A 36 -25.49 13.76 4.98
C GLY A 36 -24.24 14.52 4.50
N SER A 37 -23.68 14.04 3.38
CA SER A 37 -22.87 14.78 2.40
C SER A 37 -21.34 14.75 2.44
N ASP A 38 -20.70 13.74 3.02
CA ASP A 38 -19.27 13.49 2.74
C ASP A 38 -19.12 12.43 1.64
N SER A 39 -19.40 12.80 0.39
CA SER A 39 -19.06 11.99 -0.77
C SER A 39 -17.62 12.27 -1.19
N ILE A 40 -16.89 11.24 -1.65
CA ILE A 40 -15.57 11.41 -2.27
C ILE A 40 -15.69 12.42 -3.42
N LYS A 41 -14.91 13.51 -3.39
CA LYS A 41 -14.94 14.56 -4.43
C LYS A 41 -13.53 14.85 -4.93
N ILE A 42 -13.34 14.85 -6.24
CA ILE A 42 -12.12 15.38 -6.85
C ILE A 42 -12.18 16.90 -6.75
N VAL A 43 -11.27 17.49 -5.98
CA VAL A 43 -11.20 18.95 -5.76
C VAL A 43 -10.33 19.63 -6.80
N LYS A 44 -9.29 18.93 -7.29
CA LYS A 44 -8.40 19.46 -8.32
C LYS A 44 -7.82 18.30 -9.12
N ARG A 45 -7.69 18.49 -10.44
CA ARG A 45 -6.94 17.61 -11.32
C ARG A 45 -6.15 18.49 -12.27
N ASP A 46 -4.84 18.30 -12.31
CA ASP A 46 -3.93 18.90 -13.28
C ASP A 46 -3.04 17.81 -13.91
N ALA A 47 -2.10 18.21 -14.76
CA ALA A 47 -1.24 17.26 -15.48
C ALA A 47 -0.33 16.42 -14.56
N HIS A 48 -0.08 16.89 -13.33
CA HIS A 48 0.89 16.28 -12.42
C HIS A 48 0.27 15.77 -11.11
N SER A 49 -0.97 16.15 -10.78
CA SER A 49 -1.60 15.72 -9.52
C SER A 49 -3.12 15.70 -9.56
N VAL A 50 -3.70 14.84 -8.71
CA VAL A 50 -5.13 14.79 -8.39
C VAL A 50 -5.32 14.98 -6.89
N ARG A 51 -6.06 16.01 -6.49
CA ARG A 51 -6.44 16.26 -5.10
C ARG A 51 -7.87 15.77 -4.87
N ILE A 52 -8.04 14.79 -4.00
CA ILE A 52 -9.33 14.17 -3.67
C ILE A 52 -9.66 14.46 -2.20
N LYS A 53 -10.87 14.94 -1.92
CA LYS A 53 -11.43 14.99 -0.56
C LYS A 53 -12.12 13.66 -0.28
N LEU A 54 -11.65 12.99 0.76
CA LEU A 54 -12.22 11.75 1.26
C LEU A 54 -13.19 12.08 2.39
N ALA A 55 -14.17 11.21 2.56
CA ALA A 55 -15.02 11.23 3.73
C ALA A 55 -14.20 10.75 4.94
N VAL A 56 -14.16 11.56 6.00
CA VAL A 56 -13.39 11.26 7.21
C VAL A 56 -14.02 10.06 7.94
N GLY A 57 -13.20 9.14 8.44
CA GLY A 57 -13.56 7.87 9.05
C GLY A 57 -13.92 6.74 8.07
N CYS A 58 -13.87 6.96 6.76
CA CYS A 58 -14.41 6.03 5.77
C CYS A 58 -13.35 5.06 5.22
N LEU A 59 -13.79 3.92 4.66
CA LEU A 59 -12.89 2.93 4.04
C LEU A 59 -11.90 3.54 3.04
N PRO A 60 -12.28 4.46 2.13
CA PRO A 60 -11.34 5.12 1.20
C PRO A 60 -10.24 5.92 1.91
N GLU A 61 -10.56 6.61 3.01
CA GLU A 61 -9.57 7.30 3.83
C GLU A 61 -8.64 6.30 4.51
N LYS A 62 -9.18 5.24 5.11
CA LYS A 62 -8.38 4.20 5.75
C LYS A 62 -7.41 3.52 4.78
N ILE A 63 -7.86 3.24 3.56
CA ILE A 63 -7.02 2.69 2.49
C ILE A 63 -5.89 3.67 2.18
N LEU A 64 -6.20 4.94 1.87
CA LEU A 64 -5.18 5.92 1.50
C LEU A 64 -4.19 6.21 2.63
N THR A 65 -4.66 6.28 3.88
CA THR A 65 -3.80 6.43 5.05
C THR A 65 -2.86 5.23 5.25
N ALA A 66 -3.33 4.00 4.97
CA ALA A 66 -2.47 2.80 5.03
C ALA A 66 -1.42 2.76 3.91
N PHE A 67 -1.72 3.35 2.74
CA PHE A 67 -0.77 3.44 1.63
C PHE A 67 0.24 4.59 1.77
N HIS A 68 -0.06 5.61 2.58
CA HIS A 68 0.81 6.78 2.73
C HIS A 68 2.24 6.44 3.15
N PRO A 69 2.50 5.57 4.16
CA PRO A 69 3.85 5.20 4.54
C PRO A 69 4.60 4.41 3.47
N VAL A 70 3.89 3.66 2.61
CA VAL A 70 4.50 2.89 1.52
C VAL A 70 5.00 3.83 0.42
N LEU A 71 4.24 4.88 0.12
CA LEU A 71 4.63 5.90 -0.85
C LEU A 71 5.75 6.80 -0.31
N ASP A 72 5.68 7.17 0.97
CA ASP A 72 6.68 8.00 1.62
C ASP A 72 8.01 7.24 1.82
N GLY A 73 7.93 5.96 2.18
CA GLY A 73 9.08 5.08 2.37
C GLY A 73 9.92 4.84 1.10
N HIS A 74 9.32 4.93 -0.09
CA HIS A 74 10.04 4.81 -1.36
C HIS A 74 11.11 5.92 -1.55
N LEU A 75 10.95 7.07 -0.89
CA LEU A 75 11.94 8.15 -0.99
C LEU A 75 13.23 7.87 -0.20
N ASP A 76 13.17 7.04 0.84
CA ASP A 76 14.33 6.69 1.68
C ASP A 76 15.01 5.38 1.24
N GLU A 77 14.25 4.44 0.69
CA GLU A 77 14.76 3.13 0.25
C GLU A 77 15.86 3.25 -0.82
N GLU A 78 15.67 4.10 -1.83
CA GLU A 78 16.66 4.26 -2.90
C GLU A 78 17.97 4.90 -2.39
N ALA A 79 17.88 5.83 -1.44
CA ALA A 79 19.05 6.41 -0.79
C ALA A 79 19.80 5.37 0.06
N ALA A 80 19.07 4.50 0.78
CA ALA A 80 19.65 3.40 1.56
C ALA A 80 20.33 2.35 0.66
N LEU A 81 19.69 1.98 -0.45
CA LEU A 81 20.24 1.02 -1.41
C LEU A 81 21.53 1.55 -2.06
N ASN A 82 21.55 2.82 -2.45
CA ASN A 82 22.74 3.45 -3.03
C ASN A 82 23.92 3.47 -2.05
N LYS A 83 23.68 3.76 -0.77
CA LYS A 83 24.71 3.68 0.28
C LYS A 83 25.23 2.26 0.49
N CYS A 84 24.34 1.27 0.48
CA CYS A 84 24.72 -0.14 0.56
C CYS A 84 25.62 -0.54 -0.61
N ASN A 85 25.23 -0.19 -1.84
CA ASN A 85 25.99 -0.52 -3.03
C ASN A 85 27.38 0.14 -3.03
N ALA A 86 27.47 1.40 -2.58
CA ALA A 86 28.76 2.07 -2.42
C ALA A 86 29.67 1.33 -1.41
N GLY A 87 29.13 0.94 -0.25
CA GLY A 87 29.88 0.18 0.75
C GLY A 87 30.34 -1.19 0.23
N VAL A 88 29.50 -1.89 -0.53
CA VAL A 88 29.89 -3.16 -1.19
C VAL A 88 31.03 -2.93 -2.18
N HIS A 89 30.96 -1.89 -3.00
CA HIS A 89 32.02 -1.55 -3.95
C HIS A 89 33.35 -1.23 -3.25
N ASP A 90 33.32 -0.52 -2.12
CA ASP A 90 34.52 -0.23 -1.33
C ASP A 90 35.15 -1.51 -0.75
N VAL A 91 34.33 -2.46 -0.27
CA VAL A 91 34.83 -3.77 0.21
C VAL A 91 35.45 -4.58 -0.91
N VAL A 92 34.83 -4.60 -2.10
CA VAL A 92 35.38 -5.29 -3.28
C VAL A 92 36.73 -4.70 -3.66
N LYS A 93 36.83 -3.37 -3.71
CA LYS A 93 38.08 -2.68 -4.01
C LYS A 93 39.17 -2.99 -2.97
N LEU A 94 38.82 -2.99 -1.68
CA LEU A 94 39.76 -3.36 -0.62
C LEU A 94 40.28 -4.79 -0.80
N LEU A 95 39.41 -5.73 -1.16
CA LEU A 95 39.81 -7.12 -1.40
C LEU A 95 40.80 -7.22 -2.57
N GLU A 96 40.53 -6.54 -3.68
CA GLU A 96 41.44 -6.49 -4.83
C GLU A 96 42.80 -5.88 -4.47
N ASP A 97 42.81 -4.83 -3.64
CA ASP A 97 44.03 -4.17 -3.21
C ASP A 97 44.85 -5.07 -2.27
N VAL A 98 44.19 -5.82 -1.37
CA VAL A 98 44.85 -6.84 -0.52
C VAL A 98 45.47 -7.94 -1.38
N ASP A 99 44.74 -8.47 -2.37
CA ASP A 99 45.26 -9.51 -3.27
C ASP A 99 46.48 -9.02 -4.06
N LYS A 100 46.47 -7.78 -4.55
CA LYS A 100 47.63 -7.17 -5.23
C LYS A 100 48.85 -7.05 -4.30
N THR A 101 48.64 -6.68 -3.04
CA THR A 101 49.74 -6.58 -2.06
C THR A 101 50.32 -7.93 -1.64
N LEU A 102 49.52 -9.01 -1.66
CA LEU A 102 49.98 -10.37 -1.35
C LEU A 102 50.69 -11.05 -2.53
N ALA A 103 50.40 -10.61 -3.75
CA ALA A 103 51.01 -11.12 -4.98
C ALA A 103 52.38 -10.47 -5.33
N GLN A 104 52.83 -9.51 -4.52
CA GLN A 104 54.08 -8.74 -4.71
C GLN A 104 55.18 -9.20 -3.75
#